data_AF-E0M4D6-F1
#
_entry.id   AF-E0M4D6-F1
#
_cell.length_a   1.000
_cell.length_b   1.000
_cell.length_c   1.000
_cell.angle_alpha   90.00
_cell.angle_beta   90.00
_cell.angle_gamma   90.00
#
_symmetry.space_group_name_H-M   'P 1'
#
loop_
_entity.id
_entity.type
_entity.pdbx_description
1 polymer ?
#
loop_
_entity_poly.entity_id
_entity_poly.type
_entity_poly.pdbx_seq_one_letter_code
_entity_poly.pdbx_strand_id
1 'polypeptide(L)' 'MLRYTLPIEDEAEFLAYLENNISTHSENIIPVSVAYWERIKALTAGVEVDLDAPLTDD' A
#
# COMPACT_ATOMS: atom_id res chain seq x y z
N MET A 1 -22.29 5.73 -0.74
CA MET A 1 -21.54 4.84 0.19
C MET A 1 -20.85 3.78 -0.66
N LEU A 2 -19.58 3.96 -0.99
CA LEU A 2 -18.81 2.94 -1.72
C LEU A 2 -18.03 2.12 -0.70
N ARG A 3 -18.43 0.86 -0.53
CA ARG A 3 -17.69 -0.14 0.25
C ARG A 3 -16.60 -0.67 -0.67
N TYR A 4 -15.35 -0.26 -0.46
CA TYR A 4 -14.18 -0.89 -1.07
C TYR A 4 -13.78 -2.09 -0.22
N THR A 5 -14.53 -3.18 -0.34
CA THR A 5 -14.05 -4.49 0.11
C THR A 5 -13.45 -5.15 -1.11
N LEU A 6 -12.12 -5.09 -1.24
CA LEU A 6 -11.40 -5.85 -2.26
C LEU A 6 -11.63 -7.35 -1.98
N PRO A 7 -12.12 -8.13 -2.96
CA PRO A 7 -12.19 -9.58 -2.83
C PRO A 7 -10.77 -10.16 -2.69
N ILE A 8 -10.63 -11.19 -1.86
CA ILE A 8 -9.38 -11.86 -1.46
C ILE A 8 -8.79 -12.72 -2.61
N GLU A 9 -9.55 -12.93 -3.68
CA GLU A 9 -9.08 -13.40 -4.98
C GLU A 9 -8.93 -12.12 -5.83
N ASP A 10 -7.75 -11.60 -6.16
CA ASP A 10 -6.78 -12.20 -7.05
C ASP A 10 -5.53 -11.31 -7.02
N GLU A 11 -4.53 -11.64 -6.19
CA GLU A 11 -3.28 -10.86 -6.06
C GLU A 11 -2.64 -10.62 -7.44
N ALA A 12 -2.74 -11.61 -8.33
CA ALA A 12 -2.25 -11.52 -9.70
C ALA A 12 -3.01 -10.46 -10.52
N GLU A 13 -4.33 -10.35 -10.36
CA GLU A 13 -5.13 -9.31 -11.02
C GLU A 13 -4.77 -7.91 -10.49
N PHE A 14 -4.58 -7.77 -9.17
CA PHE A 14 -4.13 -6.51 -8.58
C PHE A 14 -2.75 -6.09 -9.10
N LEU A 15 -1.79 -7.01 -9.14
CA LEU A 15 -0.45 -6.74 -9.65
C LEU A 15 -0.47 -6.41 -11.15
N ALA A 16 -1.27 -7.13 -11.95
CA ALA A 16 -1.44 -6.84 -13.37
C ALA A 16 -2.08 -5.46 -13.62
N TYR A 17 -3.08 -5.09 -12.82
CA TYR A 17 -3.66 -3.75 -12.84
C TYR A 17 -2.61 -2.69 -12.51
N LEU A 18 -1.81 -2.91 -11.46
CA LEU A 18 -0.77 -1.97 -11.03
C LEU A 18 0.30 -1.79 -12.11
N GLU A 19 0.79 -2.88 -12.70
CA GLU A 19 1.77 -2.88 -13.79
C GLU A 19 1.26 -2.08 -15.00
N ASN A 20 0.03 -2.36 -15.42
CA ASN A 20 -0.59 -1.65 -16.53
C ASN A 20 -0.76 -0.16 -16.20
N ASN A 21 -1.20 0.18 -14.98
CA ASN A 21 -1.42 1.57 -14.58
C ASN A 21 -0.11 2.38 -14.52
N ILE A 22 0.95 1.81 -13.93
CA ILE A 22 2.30 2.40 -13.88
C ILE A 22 2.83 2.66 -15.30
N SER A 23 2.66 1.71 -16.20
CA SER A 23 3.15 1.80 -17.59
C SER A 23 2.36 2.80 -18.43
N THR A 24 1.05 2.89 -18.22
CA THR A 24 0.15 3.73 -19.04
C THR A 24 0.01 5.16 -18.53
N HIS A 25 0.15 5.38 -17.22
CA HIS A 25 -0.06 6.67 -16.56
C HIS A 25 1.09 7.04 -15.62
N SER A 26 2.31 7.05 -16.15
CA SER A 26 3.51 7.38 -15.38
C SER A 26 3.47 8.75 -14.71
N GLU A 27 2.68 9.69 -15.22
CA GLU A 27 2.43 11.01 -14.65
C GLU A 27 1.77 10.98 -13.27
N ASN A 28 1.11 9.87 -12.91
CA ASN A 28 0.50 9.67 -11.59
C ASN A 28 1.51 9.16 -10.55
N ILE A 29 2.74 8.81 -10.95
CA ILE A 29 3.79 8.34 -10.06
C ILE A 29 4.50 9.54 -9.46
N ILE A 30 4.09 9.91 -8.24
CA ILE A 30 4.64 11.05 -7.54
C ILE A 30 5.75 10.57 -6.58
N PRO A 31 6.97 11.13 -6.65
CA PRO A 31 8.03 10.76 -5.72
C PRO A 31 7.66 11.17 -4.29
N VAL A 32 7.90 10.26 -3.36
CA VAL A 32 7.72 10.53 -1.93
C VAL A 32 8.81 11.49 -1.48
N SER A 33 8.44 12.64 -0.93
CA SER A 33 9.43 13.60 -0.43
C SER A 33 10.10 13.08 0.84
N VAL A 34 11.39 13.42 1.01
CA VAL A 34 12.16 13.04 2.21
C VAL A 34 11.47 13.54 3.49
N ALA A 35 10.97 14.78 3.49
CA ALA A 35 10.28 15.36 4.63
C ALA A 35 8.98 14.60 4.98
N TYR A 36 8.23 14.16 3.97
CA TYR A 36 7.04 13.35 4.18
C TYR A 36 7.40 11.97 4.73
N TRP A 37 8.46 11.34 4.21
CA TRP A 37 8.94 10.06 4.69
C TRP A 37 9.42 10.12 6.16
N GLU A 38 10.17 11.15 6.53
CA GLU A 38 10.59 11.38 7.91
C GLU A 38 9.41 11.59 8.86
N ARG A 39 8.35 12.28 8.40
CA ARG A 39 7.11 12.43 9.17
C ARG A 39 6.41 11.09 9.38
N ILE A 40 6.36 10.22 8.38
CA ILE A 40 5.80 8.88 8.53
C ILE A 40 6.60 8.09 9.57
N LYS A 41 7.94 8.06 9.46
CA LYS A 41 8.80 7.36 10.42
C LYS A 41 8.58 7.84 11.86
N ALA A 42 8.44 9.16 12.05
CA ALA A 42 8.18 9.73 13.37
C ALA A 42 6.82 9.30 13.92
N LEU A 43 5.79 9.17 13.07
CA LEU A 43 4.45 8.72 13.46
C LEU A 43 4.40 7.22 13.79
N THR A 44 5.19 6.41 13.08
CA THR A 44 5.29 4.96 13.31
C THR A 44 6.38 4.60 14.33
N ALA A 45 7.04 5.59 14.93
CA ALA A 45 8.09 5.35 15.91
C ALA A 45 7.52 4.63 17.14
N GLY A 46 8.09 3.46 17.46
CA GLY A 46 7.61 2.61 18.56
C GLY A 46 6.43 1.72 18.20
N VAL A 47 5.93 1.77 16.97
CA VAL A 47 5.01 0.76 16.42
C VAL A 47 5.85 -0.30 15.71
N GLU A 48 6.06 -1.43 16.38
CA GLU A 48 6.70 -2.58 15.79
C GLU A 48 5.62 -3.42 15.10
N VAL A 49 5.48 -3.26 13.79
CA VAL A 49 4.57 -4.07 12.98
C VAL A 49 5.33 -5.28 12.48
N ASP A 50 5.02 -6.44 13.05
CA ASP A 50 5.46 -7.71 12.51
C ASP A 50 4.55 -8.08 11.33
N LEU A 51 5.07 -7.92 10.11
CA LEU A 51 4.34 -8.25 8.88
C LEU A 51 4.34 -9.76 8.59
N ASP A 52 5.17 -10.52 9.30
CA ASP A 52 5.25 -11.97 9.20
C ASP A 52 4.39 -12.66 10.28
N ALA A 53 3.87 -11.89 11.24
CA ALA A 53 2.96 -12.40 12.25
C ALA A 53 1.64 -12.87 11.61
N PRO A 54 1.07 -14.01 12.06
CA PRO A 54 -0.27 -14.40 11.66
C PRO A 54 -1.27 -13.29 11.97
N LEU A 55 -2.18 -13.03 11.04
CA LEU A 55 -3.33 -12.17 11.31
C LEU A 55 -4.13 -12.78 12.46
N THR A 56 -4.33 -12.03 13.52
CA THR A 56 -5.18 -12.44 14.64
C THR A 56 -6.65 -12.32 14.22
N ASP A 57 -7.46 -13.34 14.49
CA ASP A 57 -8.88 -13.42 14.11
C ASP A 57 -9.84 -12.45 14.86
N ASP A 58 -9.33 -11.38 15.48
CA ASP A 58 -10.13 -10.41 16.25
C ASP A 58 -10.79 -9.32 15.38
#